data_AF-A0A540WT17-F1
#
_entry.id   AF-A0A540WT17-F1
#
_cell.length_a   1.000
_cell.length_b   1.000
_cell.length_c   1.000
_cell.angle_alpha   90.00
_cell.angle_beta   90.00
_cell.angle_gamma   90.00
#
_symmetry.space_group_name_H-M   'P 1'
#
loop_
_entity.id
_entity.type
_entity.pdbx_description
1 polymer ?
#
loop_
_entity_poly.entity_id
_entity_poly.type
_entity_poly.pdbx_seq_one_letter_code
_entity_poly.pdbx_strand_id
1 'polypeptide(L)'
;MRMKKQWLLLSLLVPSLATAHDLDCEVSVNEQSDLVVREYPATLTFRQVMRNIHPTLPSTLQQATDPLLEPLGWSFTPPPPVTIPVNDSLTYEFTVTVESLEDCARIGQVPPSESVEFTDTLQIGWDQGMATCSARVQCVPADTFVCDDTIYVSSSAGTNTELMTLDPVTLATTPVSSTTEFGYDAMGLSHIDGYLYAISNRNLSGDPIPHVVRVDRAGNIEDLGGLPELAGQEWIVGTIMEDGSYVIGSFLGSHWLRLNTSTLEILGQGTLPTTTPTAWATNPLDNKIYGYQSFLARMSVFDPYTGVLTVFGPVLGNVGIQPCSCAFQQDGTYLLYCYTSDPTLDALFEVDLINGGATLLGSTTSLAAGDLASCAFPPTEGAAPAVRPAGYYMTHEAALERCLAPGPVKLGLLPAIVTKEDALRLLWSSPAFTLGGEQRSEEQATRHALARQTLTGVCNQRLFGGTPELQRLLLDASTTLGRTQTLSRLERHLGAANGRGLDVALPFSLRSRATPSHALEQLQPRSSP
;
A
#
# COMPACT_ATOMS: atom_id res chain seq x y z
N MET A 1 39.41 80.41 -14.71
CA MET A 1 39.16 80.27 -13.26
C MET A 1 37.74 79.75 -13.03
N ARG A 2 37.57 78.42 -12.95
CA ARG A 2 36.55 77.71 -12.14
C ARG A 2 36.76 76.20 -12.32
N MET A 3 36.69 75.52 -11.18
CA MET A 3 37.27 74.21 -10.87
C MET A 3 36.46 73.01 -11.38
N LYS A 4 37.23 71.94 -11.60
CA LYS A 4 36.88 70.53 -11.76
C LYS A 4 35.78 70.03 -10.79
N LYS A 5 34.95 69.09 -11.28
CA LYS A 5 34.51 67.92 -10.52
C LYS A 5 34.58 66.68 -11.42
N GLN A 6 35.68 65.96 -11.30
CA GLN A 6 35.79 64.55 -11.69
C GLN A 6 34.96 63.74 -10.69
N TRP A 7 33.99 62.99 -11.18
CA TRP A 7 33.34 61.93 -10.40
C TRP A 7 34.11 60.64 -10.65
N LEU A 8 34.84 60.18 -9.64
CA LEU A 8 35.21 58.77 -9.50
C LEU A 8 33.91 57.98 -9.32
N LEU A 9 33.56 57.14 -10.30
CA LEU A 9 32.64 56.04 -10.07
C LEU A 9 33.45 54.89 -9.50
N LEU A 10 33.33 54.74 -8.18
CA LEU A 10 33.80 53.60 -7.41
C LEU A 10 32.99 52.38 -7.88
N SER A 11 33.60 51.51 -8.67
CA SER A 11 33.09 50.17 -8.97
C SER A 11 33.13 49.35 -7.69
N LEU A 12 32.06 49.44 -6.90
CA LEU A 12 31.74 48.47 -5.85
C LEU A 12 31.33 47.17 -6.54
N LEU A 13 32.27 46.23 -6.59
CA LEU A 13 31.96 44.81 -6.70
C LEU A 13 31.07 44.44 -5.50
N VAL A 14 29.76 44.48 -5.70
CA VAL A 14 28.82 43.79 -4.82
C VAL A 14 28.91 42.32 -5.23
N PRO A 15 29.30 41.39 -4.34
CA PRO A 15 29.21 39.98 -4.66
C PRO A 15 27.74 39.66 -4.95
N SER A 16 27.49 39.11 -6.14
CA SER A 16 26.20 38.52 -6.48
C SER A 16 25.97 37.35 -5.54
N LEU A 17 25.23 37.56 -4.45
CA LEU A 17 24.65 36.47 -3.69
C LEU A 17 23.44 35.97 -4.50
N ALA A 18 23.72 35.14 -5.50
CA ALA A 18 22.73 34.25 -6.08
C ALA A 18 22.47 33.16 -5.03
N THR A 19 21.34 33.25 -4.32
CA THR A 19 21.01 32.30 -3.25
C THR A 19 19.69 31.60 -3.54
N ALA A 20 19.80 30.51 -4.30
CA ALA A 20 18.98 29.30 -4.21
C ALA A 20 19.71 28.21 -5.03
N HIS A 21 20.41 27.29 -4.38
CA HIS A 21 21.02 26.11 -5.00
C HIS A 21 20.41 24.89 -4.32
N ASP A 22 19.83 23.98 -5.09
CA ASP A 22 19.00 22.88 -4.62
C ASP A 22 19.59 21.56 -5.13
N LEU A 23 19.99 20.65 -4.24
CA LEU A 23 20.30 19.27 -4.59
C LEU A 23 19.05 18.42 -4.40
N ASP A 24 18.86 17.42 -5.26
CA ASP A 24 17.85 16.38 -5.13
C ASP A 24 18.53 15.04 -4.90
N CYS A 25 17.84 14.09 -4.28
CA CYS A 25 18.34 12.73 -4.15
C CYS A 25 17.28 11.66 -4.36
N GLU A 26 17.75 10.45 -4.64
CA GLU A 26 16.96 9.26 -4.96
C GLU A 26 17.64 8.07 -4.29
N VAL A 27 16.86 7.21 -3.65
CA VAL A 27 17.31 5.92 -3.13
C VAL A 27 16.39 4.86 -3.72
N SER A 28 16.97 3.73 -4.09
CA SER A 28 16.26 2.54 -4.55
C SER A 28 16.98 1.29 -4.05
N VAL A 29 16.25 0.21 -3.84
CA VAL A 29 16.77 -1.14 -3.57
C VAL A 29 16.28 -2.04 -4.69
N ASN A 30 17.19 -2.70 -5.42
CA ASN A 30 16.86 -3.48 -6.61
C ASN A 30 16.00 -2.68 -7.62
N GLU A 31 16.38 -1.41 -7.85
CA GLU A 31 15.65 -0.45 -8.71
C GLU A 31 14.24 -0.08 -8.24
N GLN A 32 13.84 -0.51 -7.04
CA GLN A 32 12.54 -0.22 -6.44
C GLN A 32 12.69 0.70 -5.22
N SER A 33 11.82 1.69 -5.07
CA SER A 33 11.79 2.51 -3.84
C SER A 33 11.06 1.81 -2.68
N ASP A 34 10.52 0.63 -2.91
CA ASP A 34 9.77 -0.20 -1.98
C ASP A 34 9.87 -1.65 -2.45
N LEU A 35 10.69 -2.42 -1.77
CA LEU A 35 11.01 -3.79 -2.12
C LEU A 35 10.43 -4.72 -1.06
N VAL A 36 9.60 -5.67 -1.47
CA VAL A 36 9.15 -6.75 -0.60
C VAL A 36 10.00 -7.99 -0.87
N VAL A 37 10.80 -8.39 0.11
CA VAL A 37 11.60 -9.61 0.09
C VAL A 37 10.75 -10.74 0.64
N ARG A 38 10.42 -11.69 -0.24
CA ARG A 38 9.57 -12.84 0.08
C ARG A 38 10.30 -14.18 -0.07
N GLU A 39 11.49 -14.15 -0.66
CA GLU A 39 12.32 -15.32 -0.92
C GLU A 39 13.68 -15.08 -0.32
N TYR A 40 14.25 -16.11 0.30
CA TYR A 40 15.59 -16.06 0.88
C TYR A 40 16.41 -17.26 0.39
N PRO A 41 17.73 -17.09 0.15
CA PRO A 41 18.47 -15.83 0.27
C PRO A 41 18.11 -14.82 -0.82
N ALA A 42 18.12 -13.53 -0.47
CA ALA A 42 17.90 -12.41 -1.40
C ALA A 42 19.08 -11.44 -1.40
N THR A 43 19.41 -10.89 -2.56
CA THR A 43 20.42 -9.84 -2.69
C THR A 43 19.72 -8.48 -2.79
N LEU A 44 20.06 -7.55 -1.89
CA LEU A 44 19.61 -6.17 -1.88
C LEU A 44 20.71 -5.27 -2.46
N THR A 45 20.44 -4.63 -3.59
CA THR A 45 21.30 -3.62 -4.19
C THR A 45 20.72 -2.23 -3.93
N PHE A 46 21.27 -1.56 -2.93
CA PHE A 46 20.97 -0.17 -2.60
C PHE A 46 21.67 0.74 -3.62
N ARG A 47 20.90 1.61 -4.26
CA ARG A 47 21.37 2.59 -5.24
C ARG A 47 20.92 3.97 -4.84
N GLN A 48 21.89 4.85 -4.63
CA GLN A 48 21.70 6.23 -4.17
C GLN A 48 22.18 7.20 -5.25
N VAL A 49 21.33 8.14 -5.64
CA VAL A 49 21.64 9.16 -6.66
C VAL A 49 21.43 10.53 -6.07
N MET A 50 22.39 11.43 -6.28
CA MET A 50 22.31 12.83 -5.88
C MET A 50 22.43 13.68 -7.14
N ARG A 51 21.44 14.52 -7.42
CA ARG A 51 21.34 15.28 -8.66
C ARG A 51 21.44 16.76 -8.38
N ASN A 52 22.23 17.46 -9.20
CA ASN A 52 22.17 18.90 -9.21
C ASN A 52 20.92 19.35 -10.00
N ILE A 53 19.94 19.92 -9.30
CA ILE A 53 18.73 20.45 -9.92
C ILE A 53 18.78 21.96 -10.15
N HIS A 54 19.91 22.60 -9.82
CA HIS A 54 20.10 24.01 -10.09
C HIS A 54 20.29 24.25 -11.61
N PRO A 55 19.52 25.16 -12.24
CA PRO A 55 19.44 25.25 -13.70
C PRO A 55 20.70 25.79 -14.39
N THR A 56 21.56 26.53 -13.68
CA THR A 56 22.63 27.31 -14.33
C THR A 56 23.98 27.29 -13.61
N LEU A 57 24.09 26.65 -12.45
CA LEU A 57 25.28 26.69 -11.59
C LEU A 57 25.52 25.32 -10.94
N PRO A 58 26.78 24.93 -10.72
CA PRO A 58 27.11 23.71 -9.99
C PRO A 58 26.61 23.80 -8.55
N SER A 59 26.36 22.64 -7.95
CA SER A 59 25.97 22.50 -6.54
C SER A 59 27.02 21.70 -5.79
N THR A 60 27.34 22.09 -4.56
CA THR A 60 28.31 21.35 -3.72
C THR A 60 27.56 20.57 -2.66
N LEU A 61 27.66 19.25 -2.74
CA LEU A 61 27.27 18.33 -1.68
C LEU A 61 28.27 18.49 -0.53
N GLN A 62 27.86 19.11 0.56
CA GLN A 62 28.73 19.37 1.72
C GLN A 62 28.73 18.20 2.70
N GLN A 63 27.60 17.53 2.83
CA GLN A 63 27.38 16.42 3.75
C GLN A 63 26.52 15.37 3.08
N ALA A 64 26.84 14.11 3.32
CA ALA A 64 26.01 12.97 2.97
C ALA A 64 26.20 11.92 4.08
N THR A 65 25.11 11.37 4.57
CA THR A 65 25.11 10.34 5.61
C THR A 65 24.06 9.29 5.29
N ASP A 66 24.41 8.04 5.55
CA ASP A 66 23.46 6.93 5.49
C ASP A 66 23.58 6.07 6.76
N PRO A 67 22.73 6.33 7.77
CA PRO A 67 22.82 5.64 9.04
C PRO A 67 22.54 4.14 8.97
N LEU A 68 21.82 3.67 7.93
CA LEU A 68 21.51 2.25 7.76
C LEU A 68 22.72 1.52 7.19
N LEU A 69 23.32 2.05 6.13
CA LEU A 69 24.38 1.38 5.39
C LEU A 69 25.77 1.58 6.01
N GLU A 70 26.03 2.71 6.67
CA GLU A 70 27.34 3.01 7.29
C GLU A 70 27.83 1.88 8.23
N PRO A 71 27.01 1.33 9.15
CA PRO A 71 27.41 0.20 9.99
C PRO A 71 27.69 -1.10 9.22
N LEU A 72 27.17 -1.22 7.99
CA LEU A 72 27.39 -2.36 7.09
C LEU A 72 28.68 -2.23 6.27
N GLY A 73 29.45 -1.15 6.46
CA GLY A 73 30.71 -0.89 5.77
C GLY A 73 30.59 -0.02 4.52
N TRP A 74 29.42 0.59 4.29
CA TRP A 74 29.21 1.56 3.23
C TRP A 74 29.93 2.88 3.48
N SER A 75 30.44 3.53 2.43
CA SER A 75 30.98 4.88 2.50
C SER A 75 30.93 5.60 1.15
N PHE A 76 30.74 6.92 1.19
CA PHE A 76 30.74 7.75 -0.02
C PHE A 76 32.15 7.87 -0.61
N THR A 77 32.31 7.47 -1.87
CA THR A 77 33.56 7.62 -2.64
C THR A 77 33.29 8.33 -3.98
N PRO A 78 33.73 9.59 -4.17
CA PRO A 78 34.46 10.43 -3.22
C PRO A 78 33.60 10.88 -2.02
N PRO A 79 34.20 11.12 -0.84
CA PRO A 79 33.48 11.67 0.31
C PRO A 79 33.18 13.17 0.13
N PRO A 80 32.05 13.68 0.66
CA PRO A 80 31.79 15.12 0.74
C PRO A 80 32.95 15.90 1.41
N PRO A 81 33.27 17.13 0.95
CA PRO A 81 32.52 17.91 -0.03
C PRO A 81 32.80 17.51 -1.50
N VAL A 82 31.74 17.39 -2.31
CA VAL A 82 31.83 17.07 -3.75
C VAL A 82 31.01 18.07 -4.57
N THR A 83 31.61 18.64 -5.62
CA THR A 83 30.91 19.54 -6.55
C THR A 83 30.27 18.73 -7.67
N ILE A 84 28.96 18.90 -7.85
CA ILE A 84 28.15 18.28 -8.90
C ILE A 84 27.86 19.33 -9.99
N PRO A 85 28.33 19.13 -11.23
CA PRO A 85 28.07 20.05 -12.35
C PRO A 85 26.57 20.25 -12.65
N VAL A 86 26.25 21.25 -13.45
CA VAL A 86 24.87 21.48 -13.92
C VAL A 86 24.41 20.28 -14.74
N ASN A 87 23.19 19.79 -14.49
CA ASN A 87 22.59 18.62 -15.13
C ASN A 87 23.35 17.30 -14.92
N ASP A 88 24.16 17.20 -13.87
CA ASP A 88 24.93 15.99 -13.54
C ASP A 88 24.43 15.34 -12.23
N SER A 89 24.93 14.14 -11.95
CA SER A 89 24.57 13.38 -10.75
C SER A 89 25.72 12.52 -10.23
N LEU A 90 25.77 12.34 -8.91
CA LEU A 90 26.59 11.32 -8.28
C LEU A 90 25.72 10.07 -8.06
N THR A 91 26.25 8.90 -8.39
CA THR A 91 25.59 7.61 -8.13
C THR A 91 26.50 6.74 -7.29
N TYR A 92 25.87 6.02 -6.37
CA TYR A 92 26.49 5.20 -5.37
C TYR A 92 25.71 3.89 -5.25
N GLU A 93 26.40 2.75 -5.17
CA GLU A 93 25.77 1.44 -5.09
C GLU A 93 26.40 0.57 -4.00
N PHE A 94 25.57 -0.11 -3.23
CA PHE A 94 25.97 -1.03 -2.16
C PHE A 94 25.11 -2.28 -2.22
N THR A 95 25.71 -3.44 -1.97
CA THR A 95 25.00 -4.72 -2.04
C THR A 95 25.15 -5.52 -0.76
N VAL A 96 24.04 -6.07 -0.27
CA VAL A 96 23.95 -6.92 0.92
C VAL A 96 23.14 -8.16 0.57
N THR A 97 23.53 -9.33 1.09
CA THR A 97 22.71 -10.55 0.99
C THR A 97 21.96 -10.75 2.30
N VAL A 98 20.67 -11.07 2.19
CA VAL A 98 19.74 -11.35 3.27
C VAL A 98 19.44 -12.84 3.24
N GLU A 99 19.91 -13.59 4.23
CA GLU A 99 19.80 -15.05 4.27
C GLU A 99 18.47 -15.54 4.88
N SER A 100 17.78 -14.69 5.64
CA SER A 100 16.53 -15.02 6.33
C SER A 100 15.80 -13.76 6.79
N LEU A 101 14.57 -13.92 7.33
CA LEU A 101 13.83 -12.84 7.97
C LEU A 101 14.60 -12.24 9.17
N GLU A 102 15.25 -13.08 9.98
CA GLU A 102 16.09 -12.62 11.10
C GLU A 102 17.31 -11.83 10.60
N ASP A 103 17.92 -12.29 9.52
CA ASP A 103 19.03 -11.57 8.88
C ASP A 103 18.58 -10.22 8.33
N CYS A 104 17.35 -10.17 7.82
CA CYS A 104 16.73 -8.92 7.38
C CYS A 104 16.54 -7.94 8.54
N ALA A 105 16.11 -8.40 9.71
CA ALA A 105 15.99 -7.57 10.91
C ALA A 105 17.35 -7.00 11.33
N ARG A 106 18.39 -7.84 11.28
CA ARG A 106 19.77 -7.45 11.56
C ARG A 106 20.27 -6.36 10.60
N ILE A 107 20.03 -6.52 9.29
CA ILE A 107 20.40 -5.54 8.26
C ILE A 107 19.63 -4.23 8.46
N GLY A 108 18.32 -4.34 8.72
CA GLY A 108 17.44 -3.21 9.01
C GLY A 108 17.73 -2.50 10.32
N GLN A 109 18.59 -3.07 11.18
CA GLN A 109 18.85 -2.61 12.54
C GLN A 109 17.56 -2.47 13.38
N VAL A 110 16.60 -3.36 13.13
CA VAL A 110 15.31 -3.43 13.82
C VAL A 110 15.19 -4.73 14.61
N PRO A 111 14.35 -4.80 15.66
CA PRO A 111 14.07 -6.06 16.34
C PRO A 111 13.45 -7.09 15.38
N PRO A 112 13.70 -8.39 15.57
CA PRO A 112 12.97 -9.43 14.85
C PRO A 112 11.47 -9.36 15.13
N SER A 113 10.67 -9.58 14.09
CA SER A 113 9.20 -9.60 14.13
C SER A 113 8.67 -10.53 13.03
N GLU A 114 7.36 -10.82 13.05
CA GLU A 114 6.70 -11.68 12.06
C GLU A 114 6.81 -11.14 10.63
N SER A 115 6.93 -9.82 10.47
CA SER A 115 7.45 -9.19 9.27
C SER A 115 8.40 -8.09 9.69
N VAL A 116 9.48 -7.92 8.94
CA VAL A 116 10.55 -6.97 9.23
C VAL A 116 10.46 -5.85 8.21
N GLU A 117 10.27 -4.62 8.66
CA GLU A 117 10.27 -3.43 7.82
C GLU A 117 11.40 -2.50 8.25
N PHE A 118 12.18 -2.01 7.29
CA PHE A 118 13.15 -0.96 7.52
C PHE A 118 13.27 -0.05 6.29
N THR A 119 13.85 1.12 6.51
CA THR A 119 13.97 2.14 5.47
C THR A 119 15.40 2.61 5.37
N ASP A 120 15.99 2.44 4.18
CA ASP A 120 17.24 3.09 3.82
C ASP A 120 16.99 4.58 3.65
N THR A 121 17.73 5.43 4.34
CA THR A 121 17.51 6.88 4.36
C THR A 121 18.81 7.60 4.13
N LEU A 122 18.96 8.11 2.90
CA LEU A 122 20.04 9.00 2.56
C LEU A 122 19.68 10.43 2.98
N GLN A 123 20.54 11.05 3.79
CA GLN A 123 20.49 12.47 4.10
C GLN A 123 21.63 13.19 3.39
N ILE A 124 21.30 14.24 2.65
CA ILE A 124 22.28 15.10 2.01
C ILE A 124 22.14 16.55 2.46
N GLY A 125 23.26 17.24 2.58
CA GLY A 125 23.34 18.64 3.00
C GLY A 125 24.22 19.46 2.08
N TRP A 126 23.86 20.73 1.92
CA TRP A 126 24.62 21.74 1.20
C TRP A 126 24.51 23.08 1.94
N ASP A 127 25.19 24.11 1.46
CA ASP A 127 25.38 25.39 2.18
C ASP A 127 24.10 26.06 2.69
N GLN A 128 22.94 25.77 2.08
CA GLN A 128 21.67 26.46 2.34
C GLN A 128 20.49 25.50 2.58
N GLY A 129 20.71 24.18 2.62
CA GLY A 129 19.60 23.24 2.71
C GLY A 129 20.03 21.79 2.94
N MET A 130 19.02 20.95 3.12
CA MET A 130 19.16 19.51 3.26
C MET A 130 18.02 18.83 2.50
N ALA A 131 18.30 17.65 1.97
CA ALA A 131 17.31 16.78 1.36
C ALA A 131 17.45 15.37 1.95
N THR A 132 16.36 14.62 1.87
CA THR A 132 16.29 13.26 2.33
C THR A 132 15.53 12.44 1.31
N CYS A 133 16.06 11.28 0.99
CA CYS A 133 15.45 10.32 0.09
C CYS A 133 15.60 8.94 0.71
N SER A 134 14.63 8.08 0.44
CA SER A 134 14.55 6.80 1.10
C SER A 134 14.00 5.72 0.20
N ALA A 135 14.36 4.48 0.52
CA ALA A 135 13.76 3.28 -0.04
C ALA A 135 13.40 2.33 1.09
N ARG A 136 12.20 1.74 1.00
CA ARG A 136 11.72 0.78 1.98
C ARG A 136 12.08 -0.64 1.57
N VAL A 137 12.42 -1.46 2.55
CA VAL A 137 12.51 -2.90 2.44
C VAL A 137 11.55 -3.53 3.44
N GLN A 138 10.65 -4.38 2.96
CA GLN A 138 9.82 -5.24 3.80
C GLN A 138 10.21 -6.69 3.56
N CYS A 139 10.74 -7.32 4.58
CA CYS A 139 10.98 -8.75 4.63
C CYS A 139 9.80 -9.44 5.29
N VAL A 140 9.22 -10.40 4.59
CA VAL A 140 8.15 -11.26 5.14
C VAL A 140 8.69 -12.68 5.30
N PRO A 141 8.05 -13.54 6.10
CA PRO A 141 8.41 -14.95 6.17
C PRO A 141 8.35 -15.59 4.78
N ALA A 142 9.28 -16.50 4.49
CA ALA A 142 9.41 -17.14 3.17
C ALA A 142 8.19 -18.02 2.81
N ASP A 143 7.39 -18.31 3.81
CA ASP A 143 6.37 -19.34 3.91
C ASP A 143 4.94 -18.77 3.84
N THR A 144 4.74 -17.47 3.60
CA THR A 144 3.38 -16.90 3.47
C THR A 144 2.97 -16.66 2.02
N PHE A 145 1.69 -16.89 1.71
CA PHE A 145 1.12 -16.57 0.42
C PHE A 145 1.13 -15.06 0.19
N VAL A 146 1.28 -14.65 -1.07
CA VAL A 146 1.13 -13.24 -1.43
C VAL A 146 -0.36 -12.92 -1.44
N CYS A 147 -0.70 -11.79 -0.83
CA CYS A 147 -2.04 -11.27 -0.89
C CYS A 147 -2.26 -10.48 -2.19
N ASP A 148 -2.56 -11.21 -3.26
CA ASP A 148 -2.92 -10.71 -4.59
C ASP A 148 -4.16 -11.44 -5.14
N ASP A 149 -4.49 -11.22 -6.41
CA ASP A 149 -5.65 -11.85 -7.09
C ASP A 149 -5.41 -13.30 -7.51
N THR A 150 -4.38 -13.98 -6.98
CA THR A 150 -4.17 -15.41 -7.21
C THR A 150 -5.33 -16.22 -6.63
N ILE A 151 -5.89 -17.11 -7.44
CA ILE A 151 -6.92 -18.05 -7.04
C ILE A 151 -6.26 -19.37 -6.69
N TYR A 152 -6.49 -19.84 -5.47
CA TYR A 152 -6.09 -21.15 -4.98
C TYR A 152 -7.28 -22.08 -5.04
N VAL A 153 -7.07 -23.33 -5.44
CA VAL A 153 -8.10 -24.37 -5.53
C VAL A 153 -7.61 -25.61 -4.79
N SER A 154 -8.45 -26.18 -3.95
CA SER A 154 -8.25 -27.54 -3.43
C SER A 154 -8.92 -28.52 -4.38
N SER A 155 -8.30 -29.66 -4.64
CA SER A 155 -8.87 -30.73 -5.45
C SER A 155 -8.72 -32.06 -4.73
N SER A 156 -9.77 -32.89 -4.80
CA SER A 156 -9.75 -34.25 -4.27
C SER A 156 -9.52 -35.25 -5.41
N ALA A 157 -8.30 -35.78 -5.48
CA ALA A 157 -7.90 -36.81 -6.44
C ALA A 157 -7.73 -38.15 -5.73
N GLY A 158 -8.83 -38.89 -5.58
CA GLY A 158 -8.83 -40.17 -4.87
C GLY A 158 -8.63 -39.99 -3.36
N THR A 159 -7.48 -40.43 -2.83
CA THR A 159 -7.13 -40.25 -1.40
C THR A 159 -6.26 -39.02 -1.13
N ASN A 160 -5.89 -38.30 -2.19
CA ASN A 160 -4.98 -37.18 -2.14
C ASN A 160 -5.77 -35.87 -2.26
N THR A 161 -5.29 -34.88 -1.53
CA THR A 161 -5.75 -33.49 -1.67
C THR A 161 -4.63 -32.68 -2.28
N GLU A 162 -4.91 -32.02 -3.39
CA GLU A 162 -3.97 -31.15 -4.07
C GLU A 162 -4.36 -29.70 -3.86
N LEU A 163 -3.39 -28.85 -3.55
CA LEU A 163 -3.52 -27.40 -3.62
C LEU A 163 -2.90 -26.94 -4.93
N MET A 164 -3.64 -26.17 -5.71
CA MET A 164 -3.19 -25.63 -6.99
C MET A 164 -3.52 -24.13 -7.06
N THR A 165 -2.83 -23.39 -7.91
CA THR A 165 -3.33 -22.10 -8.41
C THR A 165 -4.16 -22.32 -9.66
N LEU A 166 -5.12 -21.43 -9.91
CA LEU A 166 -6.00 -21.44 -11.09
C LEU A 166 -5.89 -20.11 -11.85
N ASP A 167 -5.58 -20.16 -13.14
CA ASP A 167 -5.68 -19.01 -14.03
C ASP A 167 -7.15 -18.82 -14.45
N PRO A 168 -7.82 -17.71 -14.08
CA PRO A 168 -9.23 -17.50 -14.39
C PRO A 168 -9.53 -17.31 -15.89
N VAL A 169 -8.52 -17.00 -16.71
CA VAL A 169 -8.67 -16.77 -18.16
C VAL A 169 -8.53 -18.08 -18.91
N THR A 170 -7.53 -18.89 -18.55
CA THR A 170 -7.20 -20.13 -19.29
C THR A 170 -7.73 -21.40 -18.62
N LEU A 171 -8.12 -21.31 -17.35
CA LEU A 171 -8.39 -22.44 -16.44
C LEU A 171 -7.22 -23.42 -16.30
N ALA A 172 -6.01 -23.00 -16.65
CA ALA A 172 -4.82 -23.78 -16.38
C ALA A 172 -4.57 -23.79 -14.86
N THR A 173 -4.21 -24.97 -14.35
CA THR A 173 -3.82 -25.13 -12.94
C THR A 173 -2.31 -25.32 -12.81
N THR A 174 -1.75 -24.80 -11.72
CA THR A 174 -0.35 -25.05 -11.34
C THR A 174 -0.30 -25.66 -9.94
N PRO A 175 0.29 -26.86 -9.76
CA PRO A 175 0.41 -27.46 -8.44
C PRO A 175 1.22 -26.60 -7.48
N VAL A 176 0.70 -26.43 -6.26
CA VAL A 176 1.41 -25.85 -5.11
C VAL A 176 1.90 -26.98 -4.21
N SER A 177 0.98 -27.86 -3.79
CA SER A 177 1.33 -29.01 -2.95
C SER A 177 0.30 -30.14 -3.07
N SER A 178 0.64 -31.28 -2.47
CA SER A 178 -0.25 -32.43 -2.38
C SER A 178 -0.07 -33.11 -1.02
N THR A 179 -1.16 -33.61 -0.44
CA THR A 179 -1.12 -34.34 0.83
C THR A 179 -1.99 -35.59 0.76
N THR A 180 -1.54 -36.64 1.45
CA THR A 180 -2.33 -37.83 1.75
C THR A 180 -2.55 -37.96 3.25
N GLU A 181 -2.46 -36.87 4.00
CA GLU A 181 -2.71 -36.84 5.45
C GLU A 181 -3.96 -36.03 5.76
N PHE A 182 -4.16 -34.93 5.01
CA PHE A 182 -5.29 -34.03 5.18
C PHE A 182 -6.19 -34.02 3.94
N GLY A 183 -7.49 -33.85 4.19
CA GLY A 183 -8.57 -33.80 3.21
C GLY A 183 -9.38 -32.57 3.51
N TYR A 184 -8.97 -31.43 2.96
CA TYR A 184 -9.44 -30.14 3.43
C TYR A 184 -10.26 -29.35 2.41
N ASP A 185 -11.23 -28.63 2.95
CA ASP A 185 -12.24 -27.82 2.27
C ASP A 185 -12.45 -26.53 3.09
N ALA A 186 -13.47 -25.73 2.78
CA ALA A 186 -13.79 -24.49 3.48
C ALA A 186 -12.64 -23.47 3.48
N MET A 187 -11.92 -23.31 2.38
CA MET A 187 -10.69 -22.54 2.35
C MET A 187 -10.89 -21.03 2.50
N GLY A 188 -9.97 -20.35 3.18
CA GLY A 188 -9.88 -18.90 3.21
C GLY A 188 -8.45 -18.40 3.38
N LEU A 189 -8.01 -17.49 2.52
CA LEU A 189 -6.66 -16.90 2.58
C LEU A 189 -6.66 -15.65 3.46
N SER A 190 -5.90 -15.69 4.55
CA SER A 190 -5.81 -14.61 5.52
C SER A 190 -4.83 -13.52 5.05
N HIS A 191 -5.34 -12.29 4.94
CA HIS A 191 -4.54 -11.12 4.59
C HIS A 191 -3.73 -10.55 5.77
N ILE A 192 -3.98 -11.05 6.99
CA ILE A 192 -3.31 -10.62 8.21
C ILE A 192 -1.94 -11.30 8.35
N ASP A 193 -1.89 -12.61 8.09
CA ASP A 193 -0.70 -13.44 8.30
C ASP A 193 -0.27 -14.22 7.04
N GLY A 194 -1.04 -14.18 5.96
CA GLY A 194 -0.70 -14.78 4.67
C GLY A 194 -0.79 -16.31 4.65
N TYR A 195 -1.50 -16.94 5.59
CA TYR A 195 -1.78 -18.38 5.57
C TYR A 195 -3.14 -18.69 4.95
N LEU A 196 -3.24 -19.83 4.27
CA LEU A 196 -4.53 -20.39 3.87
C LEU A 196 -5.08 -21.22 5.02
N TYR A 197 -6.27 -20.88 5.51
CA TYR A 197 -6.99 -21.64 6.52
C TYR A 197 -7.98 -22.57 5.85
N ALA A 198 -8.18 -23.78 6.40
CA ALA A 198 -9.13 -24.77 5.87
C ALA A 198 -9.62 -25.70 7.00
N ILE A 199 -10.64 -26.51 6.70
CA ILE A 199 -11.10 -27.59 7.58
C ILE A 199 -10.74 -28.94 6.98
N SER A 200 -9.98 -29.75 7.71
CA SER A 200 -9.72 -31.15 7.33
C SER A 200 -10.88 -32.06 7.74
N ASN A 201 -11.62 -32.55 6.75
CA ASN A 201 -12.74 -33.49 6.87
C ASN A 201 -12.31 -34.97 6.71
N ARG A 202 -11.01 -35.25 6.52
CA ARG A 202 -10.51 -36.57 6.09
C ARG A 202 -10.91 -37.75 6.98
N ASN A 203 -11.14 -37.50 8.26
CA ASN A 203 -11.38 -38.54 9.25
C ASN A 203 -12.83 -38.66 9.71
N LEU A 204 -13.82 -38.13 9.00
CA LEU A 204 -15.23 -38.21 9.42
C LEU A 204 -15.72 -39.63 9.82
N SER A 205 -15.09 -40.70 9.31
CA SER A 205 -15.37 -42.10 9.68
C SER A 205 -14.54 -42.68 10.85
N GLY A 206 -13.44 -42.05 11.26
CA GLY A 206 -12.47 -42.58 12.25
C GLY A 206 -12.13 -41.63 13.40
N ASP A 207 -11.96 -40.34 13.12
CA ASP A 207 -11.93 -39.24 14.07
C ASP A 207 -13.04 -38.25 13.67
N PRO A 208 -14.23 -38.34 14.28
CA PRO A 208 -15.41 -37.64 13.82
C PRO A 208 -15.36 -36.12 14.07
N ILE A 209 -14.23 -35.62 14.58
CA ILE A 209 -14.00 -34.20 14.83
C ILE A 209 -13.11 -33.68 13.69
N PRO A 210 -13.64 -32.86 12.78
CA PRO A 210 -12.83 -32.12 11.82
C PRO A 210 -11.81 -31.21 12.50
N HIS A 211 -10.66 -31.01 11.86
CA HIS A 211 -9.57 -30.18 12.39
C HIS A 211 -9.47 -28.88 11.61
N VAL A 212 -9.17 -27.79 12.30
CA VAL A 212 -8.75 -26.55 11.66
C VAL A 212 -7.28 -26.71 11.27
N VAL A 213 -6.96 -26.48 10.01
CA VAL A 213 -5.59 -26.52 9.51
C VAL A 213 -5.23 -25.18 8.90
N ARG A 214 -3.94 -24.85 8.91
CA ARG A 214 -3.40 -23.78 8.08
C ARG A 214 -2.32 -24.30 7.15
N VAL A 215 -2.23 -23.72 5.97
CA VAL A 215 -1.33 -24.11 4.89
C VAL A 215 -0.45 -22.93 4.55
N ASP A 216 0.85 -23.18 4.48
CA ASP A 216 1.86 -22.19 4.10
C ASP A 216 2.06 -22.17 2.57
N ARG A 217 2.87 -21.23 2.06
CA ARG A 217 3.15 -21.06 0.62
C ARG A 217 3.85 -22.27 -0.01
N ALA A 218 4.67 -22.99 0.75
CA ALA A 218 5.30 -24.23 0.32
C ALA A 218 4.33 -25.42 0.38
N GLY A 219 3.12 -25.19 0.90
CA GLY A 219 2.07 -26.16 1.08
C GLY A 219 2.29 -27.09 2.26
N ASN A 220 3.14 -26.72 3.22
CA ASN A 220 3.20 -27.40 4.50
C ASN A 220 1.92 -27.12 5.27
N ILE A 221 1.40 -28.16 5.92
CA ILE A 221 0.13 -28.11 6.64
C ILE A 221 0.42 -28.20 8.13
N GLU A 222 -0.06 -27.21 8.88
CA GLU A 222 -0.07 -27.24 10.33
C GLU A 222 -1.49 -27.55 10.83
N ASP A 223 -1.59 -28.58 11.67
CA ASP A 223 -2.83 -28.93 12.36
C ASP A 223 -2.98 -28.07 13.61
N LEU A 224 -3.95 -27.16 13.59
CA LEU A 224 -4.26 -26.27 14.71
C LEU A 224 -5.18 -26.94 15.75
N GLY A 225 -5.72 -28.11 15.42
CA GLY A 225 -6.56 -28.94 16.29
C GLY A 225 -8.04 -28.93 15.94
N GLY A 226 -8.78 -29.87 16.55
CA GLY A 226 -10.23 -29.97 16.44
C GLY A 226 -10.98 -29.14 17.49
N LEU A 227 -12.24 -28.81 17.17
CA LEU A 227 -13.19 -28.18 18.10
C LEU A 227 -14.40 -29.11 18.29
N PRO A 228 -14.95 -29.27 19.51
CA PRO A 228 -16.15 -30.07 19.74
C PRO A 228 -17.35 -29.66 18.87
N GLU A 229 -17.46 -28.37 18.55
CA GLU A 229 -18.51 -27.78 17.71
C GLU A 229 -18.43 -28.22 16.25
N LEU A 230 -17.28 -28.71 15.78
CA LEU A 230 -17.12 -29.25 14.44
C LEU A 230 -17.63 -30.68 14.32
N ALA A 231 -17.83 -31.38 15.43
CA ALA A 231 -18.05 -32.82 15.45
C ALA A 231 -19.34 -33.25 14.72
N GLY A 232 -19.24 -34.32 13.94
CA GLY A 232 -20.39 -34.98 13.31
C GLY A 232 -20.98 -34.23 12.11
N GLN A 233 -20.29 -33.21 11.60
CA GLN A 233 -20.64 -32.47 10.40
C GLN A 233 -19.44 -32.40 9.46
N GLU A 234 -19.70 -32.43 8.16
CA GLU A 234 -18.72 -32.04 7.15
C GLU A 234 -18.74 -30.51 7.03
N TRP A 235 -17.60 -29.85 6.90
CA TRP A 235 -17.50 -28.39 6.75
C TRP A 235 -16.87 -28.06 5.42
N ILE A 236 -17.65 -27.44 4.53
CA ILE A 236 -17.31 -27.33 3.09
C ILE A 236 -17.34 -25.90 2.55
N VAL A 237 -17.60 -24.92 3.41
CA VAL A 237 -17.55 -23.50 3.02
C VAL A 237 -16.82 -22.71 4.08
N GLY A 238 -15.91 -21.84 3.64
CA GLY A 238 -15.16 -20.98 4.53
C GLY A 238 -14.73 -19.70 3.84
N THR A 239 -14.40 -18.68 4.63
CA THR A 239 -13.84 -17.42 4.15
C THR A 239 -13.21 -16.64 5.31
N ILE A 240 -12.29 -15.73 5.00
CA ILE A 240 -11.68 -14.81 5.98
C ILE A 240 -12.38 -13.44 5.88
N MET A 241 -12.69 -12.85 7.04
CA MET A 241 -13.28 -11.50 7.16
C MET A 241 -12.18 -10.43 7.22
N GLU A 242 -12.54 -9.16 7.04
CA GLU A 242 -11.61 -8.01 7.12
C GLU A 242 -10.84 -7.93 8.45
N ASP A 243 -11.44 -8.41 9.54
CA ASP A 243 -10.77 -8.43 10.85
C ASP A 243 -9.92 -9.69 11.10
N GLY A 244 -9.67 -10.47 10.05
CA GLY A 244 -8.87 -11.70 10.10
C GLY A 244 -9.60 -12.92 10.68
N SER A 245 -10.85 -12.77 11.13
CA SER A 245 -11.63 -13.91 11.62
C SER A 245 -12.04 -14.86 10.50
N TYR A 246 -12.05 -16.16 10.81
CA TYR A 246 -12.37 -17.23 9.88
C TYR A 246 -13.82 -17.68 10.08
N VAL A 247 -14.64 -17.56 9.05
CA VAL A 247 -16.05 -17.93 9.08
C VAL A 247 -16.25 -19.19 8.25
N ILE A 248 -16.84 -20.22 8.87
CA ILE A 248 -17.03 -21.55 8.27
C ILE A 248 -18.48 -22.01 8.41
N GLY A 249 -18.91 -22.82 7.46
CA GLY A 249 -20.25 -23.41 7.40
C GLY A 249 -20.22 -24.92 7.13
N SER A 250 -21.15 -25.64 7.76
CA SER A 250 -21.28 -27.08 7.53
C SER A 250 -21.86 -27.39 6.15
N PHE A 251 -21.75 -28.63 5.69
CA PHE A 251 -22.51 -29.15 4.55
C PHE A 251 -24.01 -28.99 4.84
N LEU A 252 -24.76 -28.49 3.85
CA LEU A 252 -26.14 -27.98 4.00
C LEU A 252 -26.27 -26.80 4.98
N GLY A 253 -25.16 -26.19 5.39
CA GLY A 253 -25.03 -24.92 6.12
C GLY A 253 -25.92 -24.79 7.34
N SER A 254 -26.39 -25.89 7.91
CA SER A 254 -27.27 -25.85 9.08
C SER A 254 -26.54 -25.29 10.29
N HIS A 255 -25.21 -25.28 10.29
CA HIS A 255 -24.36 -24.69 11.31
C HIS A 255 -23.33 -23.75 10.68
N TRP A 256 -22.99 -22.69 11.43
CA TRP A 256 -21.86 -21.83 11.10
C TRP A 256 -21.09 -21.47 12.35
N LEU A 257 -19.78 -21.26 12.20
CA LEU A 257 -18.88 -20.76 13.23
C LEU A 257 -18.09 -19.59 12.69
N ARG A 258 -17.70 -18.71 13.59
CA ARG A 258 -16.73 -17.65 13.36
C ARG A 258 -15.63 -17.78 14.40
N LEU A 259 -14.39 -17.94 13.94
CA LEU A 259 -13.24 -18.29 14.75
C LEU A 259 -12.18 -17.18 14.71
N ASN A 260 -11.48 -16.98 15.81
CA ASN A 260 -10.19 -16.31 15.82
C ASN A 260 -9.13 -17.26 15.25
N THR A 261 -8.42 -16.86 14.20
CA THR A 261 -7.46 -17.71 13.48
C THR A 261 -6.20 -18.04 14.29
N SER A 262 -5.83 -17.22 15.27
CA SER A 262 -4.64 -17.43 16.11
C SER A 262 -4.93 -18.26 17.36
N THR A 263 -6.12 -18.14 17.94
CA THR A 263 -6.48 -18.80 19.22
C THR A 263 -7.52 -19.90 19.08
N LEU A 264 -8.16 -20.02 17.92
CA LEU A 264 -9.35 -20.85 17.67
C LEU A 264 -10.55 -20.53 18.61
N GLU A 265 -10.56 -19.35 19.24
CA GLU A 265 -11.70 -18.90 20.03
C GLU A 265 -12.94 -18.72 19.13
N ILE A 266 -14.08 -19.25 19.58
CA ILE A 266 -15.37 -19.07 18.89
C ILE A 266 -15.90 -17.66 19.19
N LEU A 267 -15.82 -16.80 18.19
CA LEU A 267 -16.31 -15.42 18.22
C LEU A 267 -17.82 -15.32 17.94
N GLY A 268 -18.37 -16.31 17.22
CA GLY A 268 -19.78 -16.38 16.87
C GLY A 268 -20.17 -17.77 16.37
N GLN A 269 -21.44 -18.15 16.56
CA GLN A 269 -21.97 -19.39 16.04
C GLN A 269 -23.49 -19.32 15.88
N GLY A 270 -24.05 -20.18 15.03
CA GLY A 270 -25.49 -20.27 14.86
C GLY A 270 -25.93 -21.33 13.88
N THR A 271 -27.18 -21.21 13.45
CA THR A 271 -27.79 -22.10 12.44
C THR A 271 -28.42 -21.27 11.33
N LEU A 272 -28.37 -21.77 10.09
CA LEU A 272 -29.04 -21.16 8.94
C LEU A 272 -30.18 -22.06 8.43
N PRO A 273 -31.13 -21.51 7.66
CA PRO A 273 -32.18 -22.31 7.02
C PRO A 273 -31.61 -23.42 6.13
N THR A 274 -32.32 -24.55 6.00
CA THR A 274 -31.87 -25.80 5.34
C THR A 274 -31.60 -25.72 3.82
N THR A 275 -31.50 -24.52 3.24
CA THR A 275 -31.24 -24.26 1.81
C THR A 275 -30.07 -23.29 1.67
N THR A 276 -28.99 -23.57 2.38
CA THR A 276 -27.82 -22.68 2.48
C THR A 276 -26.93 -22.69 1.24
N PRO A 277 -26.01 -21.71 1.17
CA PRO A 277 -25.04 -21.63 0.09
C PRO A 277 -24.03 -22.75 0.21
N THR A 278 -23.60 -23.30 -0.92
CA THR A 278 -22.51 -24.29 -0.97
C THR A 278 -21.15 -23.64 -1.20
N ALA A 279 -21.09 -22.30 -1.29
CA ALA A 279 -19.88 -21.53 -1.53
C ALA A 279 -19.97 -20.21 -0.75
N TRP A 280 -18.90 -19.79 -0.06
CA TRP A 280 -18.79 -18.48 0.61
C TRP A 280 -17.53 -17.74 0.20
N ALA A 281 -17.64 -16.43 0.04
CA ALA A 281 -16.50 -15.54 -0.11
C ALA A 281 -16.83 -14.16 0.47
N THR A 282 -15.88 -13.55 1.18
CA THR A 282 -16.06 -12.20 1.74
C THR A 282 -15.77 -11.15 0.68
N ASN A 283 -16.70 -10.22 0.47
CA ASN A 283 -16.53 -9.11 -0.45
C ASN A 283 -15.61 -8.04 0.17
N PRO A 284 -14.51 -7.65 -0.49
CA PRO A 284 -13.57 -6.68 0.07
C PRO A 284 -14.10 -5.25 0.13
N LEU A 285 -15.22 -4.95 -0.53
CA LEU A 285 -15.79 -3.60 -0.59
C LEU A 285 -16.80 -3.30 0.53
N ASP A 286 -17.49 -4.33 1.03
CA ASP A 286 -18.55 -4.17 2.05
C ASP A 286 -18.42 -5.13 3.25
N ASN A 287 -17.40 -6.00 3.25
CA ASN A 287 -17.09 -6.98 4.29
C ASN A 287 -18.27 -7.92 4.63
N LYS A 288 -19.11 -8.23 3.64
CA LYS A 288 -20.17 -9.24 3.75
C LYS A 288 -19.79 -10.52 3.05
N ILE A 289 -20.37 -11.63 3.51
CA ILE A 289 -20.16 -12.94 2.90
C ILE A 289 -21.19 -13.14 1.81
N TYR A 290 -20.76 -13.35 0.57
CA TYR A 290 -21.61 -13.71 -0.55
C TYR A 290 -21.47 -15.19 -0.85
N GLY A 291 -22.57 -15.81 -1.27
CA GLY A 291 -22.58 -17.22 -1.62
C GLY A 291 -23.64 -17.60 -2.63
N TYR A 292 -23.42 -18.72 -3.32
CA TYR A 292 -24.37 -19.29 -4.27
C TYR A 292 -25.21 -20.39 -3.61
N GLN A 293 -26.54 -20.27 -3.69
CA GLN A 293 -27.48 -21.27 -3.23
C GLN A 293 -27.89 -22.19 -4.37
N SER A 294 -27.23 -23.34 -4.46
CA SER A 294 -27.41 -24.28 -5.58
C SER A 294 -28.82 -24.80 -5.74
N PHE A 295 -29.57 -25.00 -4.64
CA PHE A 295 -30.97 -25.45 -4.71
C PHE A 295 -31.94 -24.41 -5.31
N LEU A 296 -31.66 -23.12 -5.12
CA LEU A 296 -32.47 -22.04 -5.67
C LEU A 296 -31.88 -21.46 -6.96
N ALA A 297 -30.65 -21.87 -7.30
CA ALA A 297 -29.82 -21.29 -8.34
C ALA A 297 -29.76 -19.75 -8.26
N ARG A 298 -29.54 -19.23 -7.04
CA ARG A 298 -29.55 -17.78 -6.74
C ARG A 298 -28.39 -17.39 -5.84
N MET A 299 -28.07 -16.10 -5.85
CA MET A 299 -27.11 -15.52 -4.93
C MET A 299 -27.73 -15.29 -3.55
N SER A 300 -26.87 -15.24 -2.56
CA SER A 300 -27.20 -14.92 -1.18
C SER A 300 -26.11 -14.10 -0.52
N VAL A 301 -26.51 -13.35 0.50
CA VAL A 301 -25.61 -12.60 1.37
C VAL A 301 -25.85 -13.03 2.81
N PHE A 302 -24.76 -13.28 3.53
CA PHE A 302 -24.73 -13.71 4.91
C PHE A 302 -23.95 -12.69 5.75
N ASP A 303 -24.54 -12.30 6.87
CA ASP A 303 -23.90 -11.47 7.89
C ASP A 303 -23.60 -12.33 9.13
N PRO A 304 -22.32 -12.67 9.38
CA PRO A 304 -21.94 -13.52 10.51
C PRO A 304 -22.04 -12.82 11.87
N TYR A 305 -22.23 -11.49 11.92
CA TYR A 305 -22.44 -10.76 13.17
C TYR A 305 -23.90 -10.84 13.63
N THR A 306 -24.84 -10.89 12.70
CA THR A 306 -26.28 -10.96 13.00
C THR A 306 -26.89 -12.34 12.78
N GLY A 307 -26.20 -13.24 12.05
CA GLY A 307 -26.71 -14.54 11.66
C GLY A 307 -27.75 -14.48 10.53
N VAL A 308 -27.92 -13.32 9.88
CA VAL A 308 -28.95 -13.11 8.86
C VAL A 308 -28.45 -13.53 7.48
N LEU A 309 -29.20 -14.44 6.84
CA LEU A 309 -29.00 -14.86 5.45
C LEU A 309 -30.14 -14.33 4.58
N THR A 310 -29.81 -13.65 3.48
CA THR A 310 -30.78 -13.12 2.52
C THR A 310 -30.50 -13.65 1.13
N VAL A 311 -31.50 -14.22 0.47
CA VAL A 311 -31.44 -14.64 -0.94
C VAL A 311 -31.84 -13.48 -1.84
N PHE A 312 -31.09 -13.23 -2.90
CA PHE A 312 -31.35 -12.11 -3.81
C PHE A 312 -31.05 -12.47 -5.28
N GLY A 313 -31.38 -11.54 -6.18
CA GLY A 313 -31.13 -11.67 -7.61
C GLY A 313 -32.08 -12.64 -8.34
N PRO A 314 -31.97 -12.71 -9.68
CA PRO A 314 -32.66 -13.67 -10.51
C PRO A 314 -32.00 -15.06 -10.42
N VAL A 315 -32.64 -16.05 -11.04
CA VAL A 315 -32.07 -17.40 -11.17
C VAL A 315 -30.94 -17.39 -12.19
N LEU A 316 -29.78 -17.93 -11.83
CA LEU A 316 -28.61 -18.08 -12.70
C LEU A 316 -28.74 -19.36 -13.54
N GLY A 317 -29.54 -19.30 -14.62
CA GLY A 317 -29.95 -20.49 -15.38
C GLY A 317 -28.84 -21.24 -16.14
N ASN A 318 -27.65 -20.65 -16.30
CA ASN A 318 -26.47 -21.27 -16.90
C ASN A 318 -25.52 -21.91 -15.87
N VAL A 319 -25.78 -21.72 -14.58
CA VAL A 319 -25.01 -22.28 -13.47
C VAL A 319 -25.73 -23.53 -12.94
N GLY A 320 -24.99 -24.61 -12.73
CA GLY A 320 -25.51 -25.88 -12.24
C GLY A 320 -25.93 -25.84 -10.77
N ILE A 321 -26.77 -26.80 -10.36
CA ILE A 321 -27.35 -26.90 -9.01
C ILE A 321 -26.55 -27.78 -8.04
N GLN A 322 -25.28 -28.03 -8.34
CA GLN A 322 -24.38 -28.84 -7.51
C GLN A 322 -23.59 -27.95 -6.53
N PRO A 323 -22.85 -28.54 -5.57
CA PRO A 323 -21.87 -27.78 -4.79
C PRO A 323 -20.94 -27.01 -5.72
N CYS A 324 -20.61 -25.81 -5.29
CA CYS A 324 -19.85 -24.82 -6.01
C CYS A 324 -18.82 -24.26 -5.05
N SER A 325 -17.86 -23.51 -5.57
CA SER A 325 -16.97 -22.71 -4.77
C SER A 325 -16.86 -21.30 -5.34
N CYS A 326 -16.48 -20.32 -4.53
CA CYS A 326 -16.39 -18.94 -4.96
C CYS A 326 -15.24 -18.20 -4.29
N ALA A 327 -14.79 -17.13 -4.95
CA ALA A 327 -13.73 -16.26 -4.47
C ALA A 327 -14.01 -14.82 -4.92
N PHE A 328 -13.47 -13.85 -4.20
CA PHE A 328 -13.45 -12.44 -4.64
C PHE A 328 -12.05 -12.02 -5.03
N GLN A 329 -11.93 -11.28 -6.13
CA GLN A 329 -10.72 -10.50 -6.40
C GLN A 329 -10.74 -9.20 -5.59
N GLN A 330 -9.58 -8.56 -5.43
CA GLN A 330 -9.41 -7.35 -4.60
C GLN A 330 -10.25 -6.16 -5.09
N ASP A 331 -10.60 -6.14 -6.37
CA ASP A 331 -11.46 -5.11 -6.96
C ASP A 331 -12.98 -5.34 -6.74
N GLY A 332 -13.35 -6.45 -6.10
CA GLY A 332 -14.73 -6.84 -5.85
C GLY A 332 -15.35 -7.75 -6.93
N THR A 333 -14.58 -8.22 -7.92
CA THR A 333 -15.05 -9.21 -8.90
C THR A 333 -15.35 -10.54 -8.22
N TYR A 334 -16.58 -11.04 -8.36
CA TYR A 334 -17.01 -12.31 -7.80
C TYR A 334 -16.86 -13.44 -8.81
N LEU A 335 -16.02 -14.42 -8.46
CA LEU A 335 -15.78 -15.61 -9.25
C LEU A 335 -16.52 -16.80 -8.62
N LEU A 336 -17.21 -17.55 -9.46
CA LEU A 336 -17.97 -18.73 -9.07
C LEU A 336 -17.52 -19.92 -9.91
N TYR A 337 -16.96 -20.93 -9.27
CA TYR A 337 -16.65 -22.21 -9.88
C TYR A 337 -17.74 -23.22 -9.56
N CYS A 338 -18.43 -23.68 -10.58
CA CYS A 338 -19.55 -24.60 -10.49
C CYS A 338 -19.55 -25.52 -11.70
N TYR A 339 -20.35 -26.58 -11.64
CA TYR A 339 -20.82 -27.22 -12.86
C TYR A 339 -21.61 -26.24 -13.73
N THR A 340 -21.55 -26.43 -15.04
CA THR A 340 -22.54 -25.81 -15.94
C THR A 340 -23.91 -26.47 -15.76
N SER A 341 -24.91 -26.06 -16.56
CA SER A 341 -26.17 -26.83 -16.66
C SER A 341 -25.95 -28.28 -17.14
N ASP A 342 -24.83 -28.57 -17.79
CA ASP A 342 -24.32 -29.92 -18.01
C ASP A 342 -23.44 -30.33 -16.81
N PRO A 343 -23.86 -31.30 -15.98
CA PRO A 343 -23.15 -31.72 -14.78
C PRO A 343 -21.85 -32.50 -15.07
N THR A 344 -21.46 -32.65 -16.35
CA THR A 344 -20.19 -33.25 -16.75
C THR A 344 -19.09 -32.23 -17.01
N LEU A 345 -19.43 -30.94 -16.98
CA LEU A 345 -18.51 -29.84 -17.23
C LEU A 345 -18.45 -28.92 -16.03
N ASP A 346 -17.26 -28.79 -15.46
CA ASP A 346 -16.97 -27.71 -14.52
C ASP A 346 -16.71 -26.42 -15.29
N ALA A 347 -17.04 -25.28 -14.68
CA ALA A 347 -16.92 -23.98 -15.30
C ALA A 347 -16.64 -22.89 -14.26
N LEU A 348 -15.90 -21.88 -14.71
CA LEU A 348 -15.71 -20.64 -13.97
C LEU A 348 -16.62 -19.56 -14.55
N PHE A 349 -17.34 -18.87 -13.67
CA PHE A 349 -18.23 -17.79 -13.99
C PHE A 349 -17.80 -16.51 -13.27
N GLU A 350 -17.94 -15.38 -13.94
CA GLU A 350 -17.97 -14.07 -13.30
C GLU A 350 -19.43 -13.71 -13.02
N VAL A 351 -19.77 -13.36 -11.78
CA VAL A 351 -21.14 -13.02 -11.39
C VAL A 351 -21.28 -11.53 -11.13
N ASP A 352 -22.20 -10.89 -11.86
CA ASP A 352 -22.64 -9.54 -11.59
C ASP A 352 -23.60 -9.55 -10.40
N LEU A 353 -23.11 -9.15 -9.22
CA LEU A 353 -23.90 -9.12 -7.99
C LEU A 353 -25.00 -8.05 -8.00
N ILE A 354 -24.94 -7.05 -8.90
CA ILE A 354 -25.91 -5.96 -8.98
C ILE A 354 -27.08 -6.36 -9.89
N ASN A 355 -26.77 -6.81 -11.11
CA ASN A 355 -27.78 -7.15 -12.11
C ASN A 355 -28.17 -8.64 -12.09
N GLY A 356 -27.38 -9.49 -11.43
CA GLY A 356 -27.67 -10.89 -11.22
C GLY A 356 -27.44 -11.78 -12.46
N GLY A 357 -26.41 -11.49 -13.25
CA GLY A 357 -25.99 -12.32 -14.38
C GLY A 357 -24.75 -13.13 -14.06
N ALA A 358 -24.58 -14.29 -14.71
CA ALA A 358 -23.34 -15.07 -14.66
C ALA A 358 -22.75 -15.20 -16.06
N THR A 359 -21.54 -14.70 -16.26
CA THR A 359 -20.79 -14.77 -17.52
C THR A 359 -19.83 -15.94 -17.46
N LEU A 360 -19.95 -16.88 -18.40
CA LEU A 360 -19.02 -18.02 -18.50
C LEU A 360 -17.63 -17.52 -18.94
N LEU A 361 -16.61 -17.75 -18.12
CA LEU A 361 -15.21 -17.44 -18.45
C LEU A 361 -14.53 -18.62 -19.15
N GLY A 362 -14.80 -19.85 -18.69
CA GLY A 362 -14.26 -21.07 -19.28
C GLY A 362 -14.88 -22.34 -18.70
N SER A 363 -14.59 -23.50 -19.30
CA SER A 363 -15.04 -24.81 -18.82
C SER A 363 -14.01 -25.93 -19.01
N THR A 364 -14.03 -26.95 -18.16
CA THR A 364 -13.14 -28.12 -18.18
C THR A 364 -13.89 -29.41 -17.81
N THR A 365 -13.36 -30.57 -18.21
CA THR A 365 -14.02 -31.90 -18.06
C THR A 365 -13.99 -32.46 -16.64
N SER A 366 -13.28 -31.81 -15.71
CA SER A 366 -13.48 -31.78 -14.25
C SER A 366 -12.14 -31.56 -13.54
N LEU A 367 -12.10 -30.64 -12.57
CA LEU A 367 -10.98 -30.48 -11.64
C LEU A 367 -11.20 -31.22 -10.31
N ALA A 368 -12.38 -31.82 -10.09
CA ALA A 368 -12.79 -32.36 -8.79
C ALA A 368 -12.51 -31.37 -7.64
N ALA A 369 -12.77 -30.09 -7.89
CA ALA A 369 -12.48 -29.01 -6.95
C ALA A 369 -13.31 -29.19 -5.67
N GLY A 370 -12.64 -29.06 -4.52
CA GLY A 370 -13.27 -28.91 -3.21
C GLY A 370 -13.68 -27.46 -3.02
N ASP A 371 -12.69 -26.56 -2.87
CA ASP A 371 -12.93 -25.14 -2.64
C ASP A 371 -11.99 -24.22 -3.43
N LEU A 372 -12.28 -22.93 -3.38
CA LEU A 372 -11.54 -21.81 -3.92
C LEU A 372 -11.25 -20.83 -2.80
N ALA A 373 -10.05 -20.25 -2.82
CA ALA A 373 -9.68 -19.15 -1.95
C ALA A 373 -8.87 -18.12 -2.73
N SER A 374 -9.01 -16.86 -2.35
CA SER A 374 -8.19 -15.74 -2.80
C SER A 374 -8.00 -14.76 -1.65
N CYS A 375 -7.00 -13.90 -1.76
CA CYS A 375 -6.80 -12.85 -0.76
C CYS A 375 -7.66 -11.63 -1.09
N ALA A 376 -8.89 -11.60 -0.57
CA ALA A 376 -9.85 -10.55 -0.90
C ALA A 376 -9.41 -9.15 -0.43
N PHE A 377 -8.80 -9.04 0.75
CA PHE A 377 -8.43 -7.75 1.34
C PHE A 377 -6.95 -7.49 1.14
N PRO A 378 -6.52 -6.30 0.67
CA PRO A 378 -5.11 -5.93 0.76
C PRO A 378 -4.67 -5.89 2.24
N PRO A 379 -3.39 -6.15 2.57
CA PRO A 379 -2.91 -6.13 3.95
C PRO A 379 -3.27 -4.83 4.68
N THR A 380 -3.95 -4.93 5.82
CA THR A 380 -4.45 -3.81 6.64
C THR A 380 -3.37 -3.27 7.58
N GLU A 381 -3.42 -1.95 7.84
CA GLU A 381 -2.39 -1.08 8.44
C GLU A 381 -1.76 -1.49 9.79
N GLY A 382 -0.44 -1.31 9.86
CA GLY A 382 0.36 -0.86 11.02
C GLY A 382 1.41 0.21 10.63
N ALA A 383 1.30 0.76 9.42
CA ALA A 383 2.26 1.70 8.87
C ALA A 383 2.04 3.11 9.45
N ALA A 384 3.13 3.78 9.83
CA ALA A 384 3.05 5.21 10.12
C ALA A 384 2.45 5.95 8.90
N PRO A 385 1.67 7.03 9.10
CA PRO A 385 1.06 7.73 7.97
C PRO A 385 2.15 8.31 7.07
N ALA A 386 2.06 8.04 5.76
CA ALA A 386 3.04 8.39 4.75
C ALA A 386 3.07 9.91 4.41
N VAL A 387 3.05 10.78 5.43
CA VAL A 387 3.12 12.23 5.25
C VAL A 387 4.47 12.67 4.66
N ARG A 388 4.48 13.75 3.88
CA ARG A 388 5.66 14.25 3.17
C ARG A 388 5.92 15.75 3.38
N PRO A 389 7.19 16.19 3.36
CA PRO A 389 7.53 17.60 3.46
C PRO A 389 7.26 18.35 2.15
N ALA A 390 7.38 19.67 2.17
CA ALA A 390 7.14 20.52 0.99
C ALA A 390 7.99 20.12 -0.24
N GLY A 391 9.25 19.68 -0.02
CA GLY A 391 10.16 19.29 -1.10
C GLY A 391 9.65 18.12 -1.95
N TYR A 392 8.86 17.22 -1.37
CA TYR A 392 8.19 16.16 -2.13
C TYR A 392 7.19 16.74 -3.13
N TYR A 393 6.29 17.61 -2.67
CA TYR A 393 5.28 18.23 -3.52
C TYR A 393 5.86 19.19 -4.58
N MET A 394 7.06 19.72 -4.35
CA MET A 394 7.79 20.53 -5.33
C MET A 394 8.16 19.74 -6.60
N THR A 395 8.39 18.44 -6.47
CA THR A 395 8.90 17.56 -7.54
C THR A 395 7.91 16.49 -7.99
N HIS A 396 6.76 16.34 -7.31
CA HIS A 396 5.74 15.32 -7.61
C HIS A 396 4.40 15.97 -8.00
N GLU A 397 4.34 16.51 -9.22
CA GLU A 397 3.17 17.23 -9.73
C GLU A 397 1.87 16.42 -9.71
N ALA A 398 1.94 15.12 -10.01
CA ALA A 398 0.78 14.23 -9.94
C ALA A 398 0.18 14.14 -8.52
N ALA A 399 1.03 14.22 -7.48
CA ALA A 399 0.56 14.28 -6.10
C ALA A 399 -0.15 15.60 -5.80
N LEU A 400 0.37 16.73 -6.33
CA LEU A 400 -0.31 18.02 -6.23
C LEU A 400 -1.66 18.03 -6.95
N GLU A 401 -1.74 17.49 -8.17
CA GLU A 401 -2.99 17.40 -8.93
C GLU A 401 -4.04 16.59 -8.17
N ARG A 402 -3.66 15.43 -7.64
CA ARG A 402 -4.55 14.60 -6.83
C ARG A 402 -4.95 15.27 -5.52
N CYS A 403 -4.02 15.98 -4.88
CA CYS A 403 -4.33 16.77 -3.68
C CYS A 403 -5.39 17.85 -3.98
N LEU A 404 -5.33 18.48 -5.15
CA LEU A 404 -6.23 19.57 -5.56
C LEU A 404 -7.54 19.09 -6.18
N ALA A 405 -7.62 17.84 -6.65
CA ALA A 405 -8.81 17.27 -7.30
C ALA A 405 -10.10 17.38 -6.47
N PRO A 406 -10.10 17.20 -5.13
CA PRO A 406 -11.29 17.40 -4.30
C PRO A 406 -11.74 18.87 -4.15
N GLY A 407 -10.92 19.82 -4.58
CA GLY A 407 -11.23 21.25 -4.58
C GLY A 407 -10.12 22.14 -3.99
N PRO A 408 -10.32 23.47 -3.99
CA PRO A 408 -9.30 24.45 -3.60
C PRO A 408 -8.74 24.25 -2.18
N VAL A 409 -7.48 24.65 -1.99
CA VAL A 409 -6.83 24.70 -0.65
C VAL A 409 -6.87 26.12 -0.14
N LYS A 410 -7.56 26.33 0.99
CA LYS A 410 -7.68 27.65 1.64
C LYS A 410 -6.48 27.90 2.56
N LEU A 411 -5.76 28.99 2.30
CA LEU A 411 -4.58 29.40 3.08
C LEU A 411 -4.89 30.62 3.98
N GLY A 412 -6.04 30.59 4.65
CA GLY A 412 -6.52 31.69 5.50
C GLY A 412 -6.82 32.96 4.70
N LEU A 413 -6.11 34.06 4.99
CA LEU A 413 -6.27 35.35 4.30
C LEU A 413 -5.52 35.45 2.96
N LEU A 414 -4.72 34.45 2.61
CA LEU A 414 -4.08 34.37 1.30
C LEU A 414 -5.07 33.82 0.26
N PRO A 415 -4.88 34.13 -1.04
CA PRO A 415 -5.67 33.50 -2.10
C PRO A 415 -5.65 31.98 -1.98
N ALA A 416 -6.79 31.34 -2.25
CA ALA A 416 -6.87 29.89 -2.29
C ALA A 416 -6.03 29.35 -3.45
N ILE A 417 -5.39 28.20 -3.23
CA ILE A 417 -4.67 27.47 -4.27
C ILE A 417 -5.68 26.61 -5.01
N VAL A 418 -5.89 26.92 -6.29
CA VAL A 418 -6.92 26.27 -7.12
C VAL A 418 -6.28 25.37 -8.17
N THR A 419 -5.13 25.76 -8.70
CA THR A 419 -4.43 24.98 -9.74
C THR A 419 -3.09 24.45 -9.25
N LYS A 420 -2.58 23.44 -9.97
CA LYS A 420 -1.23 22.92 -9.75
C LYS A 420 -0.17 24.02 -9.88
N GLU A 421 -0.32 24.91 -10.84
CA GLU A 421 0.62 26.01 -11.10
C GLU A 421 0.66 27.00 -9.93
N ASP A 422 -0.48 27.31 -9.32
CA ASP A 422 -0.54 28.13 -8.11
C ASP A 422 0.21 27.45 -6.95
N ALA A 423 0.02 26.13 -6.80
CA ALA A 423 0.68 25.33 -5.77
C ALA A 423 2.20 25.32 -5.97
N LEU A 424 2.67 25.01 -7.18
CA LEU A 424 4.09 25.01 -7.52
C LEU A 424 4.70 26.40 -7.34
N ARG A 425 4.02 27.45 -7.77
CA ARG A 425 4.50 28.83 -7.58
C ARG A 425 4.72 29.14 -6.11
N LEU A 426 3.78 28.76 -5.22
CA LEU A 426 3.94 28.94 -3.79
C LEU A 426 5.11 28.10 -3.23
N LEU A 427 5.18 26.82 -3.62
CA LEU A 427 6.17 25.87 -3.12
C LEU A 427 7.60 26.17 -3.59
N TRP A 428 7.77 26.79 -4.76
CA TRP A 428 9.06 27.17 -5.33
C TRP A 428 9.46 28.63 -5.05
N SER A 429 8.53 29.56 -4.79
CA SER A 429 8.88 30.97 -4.56
C SER A 429 9.58 31.23 -3.22
N SER A 430 10.79 31.81 -3.23
CA SER A 430 11.53 32.13 -2.00
C SER A 430 10.66 32.82 -0.95
N PRO A 431 10.65 32.38 0.33
CA PRO A 431 9.96 33.11 1.40
C PRO A 431 10.54 34.52 1.63
N ALA A 432 11.85 34.69 1.46
CA ALA A 432 12.54 35.95 1.71
C ALA A 432 12.34 37.00 0.60
N PHE A 433 12.04 36.59 -0.64
CA PHE A 433 11.98 37.50 -1.79
C PHE A 433 10.70 37.35 -2.60
N THR A 434 10.13 38.48 -3.05
CA THR A 434 9.03 38.50 -4.01
C THR A 434 9.47 37.91 -5.35
N LEU A 435 8.52 37.54 -6.22
CA LEU A 435 8.82 37.08 -7.59
C LEU A 435 9.56 38.15 -8.41
N GLY A 436 9.42 39.44 -8.04
CA GLY A 436 10.18 40.54 -8.63
C GLY A 436 11.57 40.76 -8.03
N GLY A 437 12.00 39.93 -7.07
CA GLY A 437 13.29 40.01 -6.40
C GLY A 437 13.36 40.98 -5.22
N GLU A 438 12.26 41.61 -4.83
CA GLU A 438 12.23 42.51 -3.66
C GLU A 438 12.26 41.72 -2.37
N GLN A 439 13.03 42.19 -1.38
CA GLN A 439 13.09 41.55 -0.07
C GLN A 439 11.77 41.76 0.70
N ARG A 440 11.20 40.67 1.23
CA ARG A 440 10.03 40.69 2.11
C ARG A 440 10.43 41.10 3.52
N SER A 441 9.49 41.70 4.27
CA SER A 441 9.67 41.85 5.72
C SER A 441 9.71 40.48 6.41
N GLU A 442 10.30 40.41 7.60
CA GLU A 442 10.37 39.16 8.39
C GLU A 442 8.98 38.53 8.63
N GLU A 443 7.98 39.36 8.91
CA GLU A 443 6.60 38.91 9.06
C GLU A 443 6.05 38.30 7.76
N GLN A 444 6.27 38.98 6.62
CA GLN A 444 5.80 38.51 5.32
C GLN A 444 6.52 37.21 4.92
N ALA A 445 7.81 37.09 5.20
CA ALA A 445 8.59 35.89 4.94
C ALA A 445 8.09 34.71 5.78
N THR A 446 7.83 34.93 7.07
CA THR A 446 7.28 33.89 7.97
C THR A 446 5.88 33.48 7.54
N ARG A 447 5.03 34.43 7.15
CA ARG A 447 3.68 34.15 6.64
C ARG A 447 3.73 33.32 5.35
N HIS A 448 4.68 33.61 4.47
CA HIS A 448 4.89 32.83 3.25
C HIS A 448 5.38 31.40 3.55
N ALA A 449 6.32 31.24 4.48
CA ALA A 449 6.79 29.93 4.93
C ALA A 449 5.66 29.10 5.56
N LEU A 450 4.84 29.70 6.43
CA LEU A 450 3.67 29.04 7.00
C LEU A 450 2.65 28.63 5.92
N ALA A 451 2.44 29.45 4.90
CA ALA A 451 1.55 29.13 3.79
C ALA A 451 2.02 27.88 3.01
N ARG A 452 3.33 27.75 2.75
CA ARG A 452 3.92 26.54 2.15
C ARG A 452 3.68 25.30 3.01
N GLN A 453 3.90 25.40 4.31
CA GLN A 453 3.67 24.28 5.24
C GLN A 453 2.19 23.93 5.37
N THR A 454 1.30 24.93 5.28
CA THR A 454 -0.15 24.73 5.31
C THR A 454 -0.62 23.98 4.07
N LEU A 455 -0.18 24.37 2.88
CA LEU A 455 -0.47 23.64 1.64
C LEU A 455 0.00 22.19 1.73
N THR A 456 1.25 21.98 2.17
CA THR A 456 1.86 20.65 2.36
C THR A 456 1.02 19.78 3.31
N GLY A 457 0.62 20.33 4.46
CA GLY A 457 -0.15 19.57 5.44
C GLY A 457 -1.57 19.22 4.97
N VAL A 458 -2.23 20.12 4.23
CA VAL A 458 -3.54 19.81 3.62
C VAL A 458 -3.41 18.69 2.59
N CYS A 459 -2.35 18.70 1.77
CA CYS A 459 -2.11 17.62 0.82
C CYS A 459 -1.81 16.31 1.52
N ASN A 460 -1.02 16.33 2.60
CA ASN A 460 -0.78 15.13 3.42
C ASN A 460 -2.08 14.55 3.95
N GLN A 461 -2.95 15.38 4.54
CA GLN A 461 -4.24 14.95 5.05
C GLN A 461 -5.14 14.33 3.97
N ARG A 462 -5.13 14.87 2.75
CA ARG A 462 -5.96 14.39 1.64
C ARG A 462 -5.45 13.10 1.00
N LEU A 463 -4.12 12.95 0.87
CA LEU A 463 -3.51 11.85 0.12
C LEU A 463 -3.16 10.64 1.00
N PHE A 464 -2.76 10.87 2.25
CA PHE A 464 -2.20 9.84 3.14
C PHE A 464 -3.01 9.66 4.43
N GLY A 465 -4.16 10.33 4.54
CA GLY A 465 -4.82 10.52 5.81
C GLY A 465 -4.10 11.52 6.71
N GLY A 466 -4.77 11.96 7.77
CA GLY A 466 -4.22 12.94 8.71
C GLY A 466 -4.26 12.43 10.14
N THR A 467 -3.19 12.65 10.90
CA THR A 467 -3.22 12.44 12.34
C THR A 467 -4.10 13.50 13.02
N PRO A 468 -4.68 13.21 14.20
CA PRO A 468 -5.40 14.21 14.98
C PRO A 468 -4.56 15.47 15.27
N GLU A 469 -3.25 15.31 15.42
CA GLU A 469 -2.32 16.41 15.60
C GLU A 469 -2.19 17.29 14.34
N LEU A 470 -2.01 16.68 13.16
CA LEU A 470 -1.91 17.41 11.89
C LEU A 470 -3.20 18.21 11.62
N GLN A 471 -4.36 17.60 11.85
CA GLN A 471 -5.66 18.27 11.70
C GLN A 471 -5.77 19.51 12.61
N ARG A 472 -5.34 19.38 13.87
CA ARG A 472 -5.30 20.51 14.82
C ARG A 472 -4.37 21.63 14.36
N LEU A 473 -3.16 21.28 13.92
CA LEU A 473 -2.17 22.26 13.44
C LEU A 473 -2.65 23.00 12.18
N LEU A 474 -3.34 22.32 11.27
CA LEU A 474 -3.91 22.93 10.07
C LEU A 474 -5.04 23.91 10.40
N LEU A 475 -5.89 23.57 11.38
CA LEU A 475 -6.92 24.48 11.87
C LEU A 475 -6.29 25.74 12.48
N ASP A 476 -5.26 25.57 13.32
CA ASP A 476 -4.51 26.68 13.92
C ASP A 476 -3.83 27.54 12.83
N ALA A 477 -3.27 26.93 11.78
CA ALA A 477 -2.59 27.64 10.70
C ALA A 477 -3.56 28.50 9.87
N SER A 478 -4.73 27.94 9.55
CA SER A 478 -5.76 28.64 8.77
C SER A 478 -6.29 29.90 9.47
N THR A 479 -6.36 29.90 10.80
CA THR A 479 -6.82 31.04 11.61
C THR A 479 -5.69 32.03 11.91
N THR A 480 -4.44 31.55 12.01
CA THR A 480 -3.26 32.35 12.41
C THR A 480 -2.63 33.13 11.25
N LEU A 481 -2.80 32.72 9.99
CA LEU A 481 -2.26 33.45 8.82
C LEU A 481 -2.71 34.93 8.73
N GLY A 482 -3.66 35.37 9.57
CA GLY A 482 -4.06 36.77 9.75
C GLY A 482 -3.58 37.49 11.03
N ARG A 483 -2.74 36.89 11.89
CA ARG A 483 -2.27 37.47 13.17
C ARG A 483 -0.76 37.24 13.37
N THR A 484 -0.07 38.19 14.01
CA THR A 484 1.40 38.30 14.01
C THR A 484 2.15 37.46 15.06
N GLN A 485 1.58 37.24 16.25
CA GLN A 485 2.39 36.81 17.41
C GLN A 485 2.76 35.32 17.47
N THR A 486 2.25 34.47 16.58
CA THR A 486 2.41 33.01 16.67
C THR A 486 2.91 32.32 15.39
N LEU A 487 3.23 33.09 14.33
CA LEU A 487 3.54 32.55 13.00
C LEU A 487 4.76 31.60 13.01
N SER A 488 5.89 32.00 13.59
CA SER A 488 7.13 31.20 13.54
C SER A 488 7.07 29.91 14.36
N ARG A 489 6.30 29.90 15.47
CA ARG A 489 6.11 28.68 16.27
C ARG A 489 5.26 27.67 15.51
N LEU A 490 4.21 28.14 14.87
CA LEU A 490 3.27 27.30 14.14
C LEU A 490 3.89 26.75 12.86
N GLU A 491 4.65 27.57 12.15
CA GLU A 491 5.43 27.16 10.97
C GLU A 491 6.36 25.99 11.32
N ARG A 492 7.12 26.10 12.41
CA ARG A 492 8.01 25.03 12.87
C ARG A 492 7.27 23.75 13.26
N HIS A 493 6.18 23.85 14.03
CA HIS A 493 5.41 22.68 14.46
C HIS A 493 4.75 21.97 13.27
N LEU A 494 4.21 22.73 12.32
CA LEU A 494 3.58 22.18 11.13
C LEU A 494 4.63 21.57 10.19
N GLY A 495 5.80 22.21 10.03
CA GLY A 495 6.93 21.62 9.32
C GLY A 495 7.38 20.29 9.91
N ALA A 496 7.52 20.21 11.23
CA ALA A 496 7.84 18.96 11.93
C ALA A 496 6.74 17.90 11.79
N ALA A 497 5.46 18.29 11.79
CA ALA A 497 4.35 17.37 11.52
C ALA A 497 4.34 16.85 10.07
N ASN A 498 4.65 17.71 9.10
CA ASN A 498 4.73 17.33 7.68
C ASN A 498 5.94 16.43 7.38
N GLY A 499 7.01 16.49 8.19
CA GLY A 499 8.21 15.66 8.04
C GLY A 499 8.20 14.35 8.83
N ARG A 500 7.10 13.97 9.48
CA ARG A 500 7.07 12.86 10.44
C ARG A 500 6.89 11.45 9.85
N GLY A 501 6.64 11.34 8.55
CA GLY A 501 6.47 10.06 7.84
C GLY A 501 7.55 9.81 6.79
N LEU A 502 8.70 10.49 6.89
CA LEU A 502 9.82 10.40 5.94
C LEU A 502 10.39 8.98 5.79
N ASP A 503 10.21 8.17 6.82
CA ASP A 503 10.61 6.77 6.96
C ASP A 503 9.61 5.77 6.37
N VAL A 504 8.41 6.21 5.96
CA VAL A 504 7.37 5.36 5.40
C VAL A 504 7.43 5.38 3.88
N ALA A 505 7.19 4.28 3.16
CA ALA A 505 7.13 4.30 1.69
C ALA A 505 5.91 5.04 1.12
N LEU A 506 6.04 5.58 -0.10
CA LEU A 506 4.92 6.20 -0.83
C LEU A 506 4.11 5.16 -1.62
N PRO A 507 2.78 5.33 -1.78
CA PRO A 507 2.02 4.61 -2.80
C PRO A 507 2.63 4.79 -4.20
N PHE A 508 2.73 3.71 -5.00
CA PHE A 508 3.40 3.71 -6.31
C PHE A 508 2.90 4.83 -7.24
N SER A 509 1.59 5.05 -7.26
CA SER A 509 0.94 6.05 -8.11
C SER A 509 1.23 7.51 -7.75
N LEU A 510 1.96 7.75 -6.66
CA LEU A 510 2.40 9.06 -6.19
C LEU A 510 3.94 9.24 -6.30
N ARG A 511 4.65 8.30 -6.95
CA ARG A 511 6.11 8.31 -7.10
C ARG A 511 6.62 9.00 -8.38
N SER A 512 5.73 9.33 -9.33
CA SER A 512 6.13 9.97 -10.59
C SER A 512 6.62 11.40 -10.38
N ARG A 513 7.89 11.68 -10.73
CA ARG A 513 8.49 13.01 -10.67
C ARG A 513 8.20 13.82 -11.94
N ALA A 514 8.00 15.12 -11.76
CA ALA A 514 8.18 16.10 -12.82
C ALA A 514 9.64 16.57 -12.83
N THR A 515 10.16 16.95 -13.99
CA THR A 515 11.52 17.50 -14.07
C THR A 515 11.54 18.93 -13.48
N PRO A 516 12.58 19.32 -12.73
CA PRO A 516 12.74 20.69 -12.21
C PRO A 516 12.61 21.78 -13.28
N SER A 517 12.93 21.46 -14.54
CA SER A 517 12.75 22.34 -15.70
C SER A 517 11.30 22.79 -15.92
N HIS A 518 10.31 21.91 -15.73
CA HIS A 518 8.91 22.25 -15.91
C HIS A 518 8.39 23.16 -14.80
N ALA A 519 8.85 22.96 -13.55
CA ALA A 519 8.51 23.83 -12.43
C ALA A 519 9.09 25.26 -12.58
N LEU A 520 10.29 25.38 -13.15
CA LEU A 520 10.94 26.67 -13.46
C LEU A 520 10.20 27.46 -14.56
N GLU A 521 9.63 26.79 -15.56
CA GLU A 521 8.80 27.43 -16.59
C GLU A 521 7.56 28.12 -15.99
N GLN A 522 6.98 27.54 -14.92
CA GLN A 522 5.79 28.11 -14.24
C GLN A 522 6.10 29.35 -13.38
N LEU A 523 7.38 29.58 -13.04
CA LEU A 523 7.82 30.77 -12.30
C LEU A 523 8.03 31.99 -13.20
N GLN A 524 8.09 31.82 -14.52
CA GLN A 524 8.20 32.95 -15.43
C GLN A 524 6.92 33.79 -15.38
N PRO A 525 7.02 35.14 -15.37
CA PRO A 525 5.86 35.99 -15.52
C PRO A 525 5.21 35.65 -16.86
N ARG A 526 3.91 35.30 -16.85
CA ARG A 526 3.14 35.13 -18.09
C ARG A 526 3.31 36.42 -18.90
N SER A 527 3.90 36.33 -20.08
CA SER A 527 3.82 37.40 -21.06
C SER A 527 2.33 37.63 -21.31
N SER A 528 1.84 38.81 -20.95
CA SER A 528 0.49 39.22 -21.30
C SER A 528 0.33 39.13 -22.83
N PRO A 529 -0.78 38.58 -23.35
CA PRO A 529 -1.07 38.66 -24.78
C PRO A 529 -1.21 40.10 -25.25
#